data_AF-A0A6I4HZH7-F1
#
_entry.id   AF-A0A6I4HZH7-F1
#
_cell.length_a   1.000
_cell.length_b   1.000
_cell.length_c   1.000
_cell.angle_alpha   90.00
_cell.angle_beta   90.00
_cell.angle_gamma   90.00
#
_symmetry.space_group_name_H-M   'P 1'
#
loop_
_entity.id
_entity.type
_entity.pdbx_description
1 polymer ?
#
loop_
_entity_poly.entity_id
_entity_poly.type
_entity_poly.pdbx_seq_one_letter_code
_entity_poly.pdbx_strand_id
1 'polypeptide(L)'
;MIKKGLLVLLMLVSALSYAETIHTDVLVIGGTESGTAAAIQSARSKLKTLLIEPQSLLGGQIIIGKGVITGNKDLPSGIWGEFRKHVIQYYRHNKNYGPAPDSSLRFEPYTGGAFLKKMADTVKNLTIKFNTSYTSIRQDGTGWEVNLKQGEEKIIVKARVLVDATTTSAAAKDVLKSTPLEGLEKLTVTDVESPYDQKLNLYRTAIAICDVQNGTPFSIPLGALVVKNADNLIVTGNGVSVDDTLKQVLQNPAVQLCIGQGAGTIAAYCAFFKTTTKNFTVKSVRAIQGELLDFKGYLLPFSDFPASDPNIRAIQQIGATGLIKGVLGIDRRFKEKKMLFMPDTLVRTAEIQPVLTDMYTRAFLWFNKNTPGTYFTTADLLSFISEISLRDPKTFRMDMEKQWQTVYKFKNTFDLQKPVNRREFAVLANKFLNPFARYVDITGKLIN
;
A
#
# COMPACT_ATOMS: atom_id res chain seq x y z
N MET A 1 -57.46 -33.59 -20.08
CA MET A 1 -56.69 -33.61 -18.81
C MET A 1 -55.20 -33.27 -18.98
N ILE A 2 -54.58 -33.53 -20.14
CA ILE A 2 -53.14 -33.31 -20.38
C ILE A 2 -52.71 -31.82 -20.32
N LYS A 3 -53.54 -30.88 -20.80
CA LYS A 3 -53.21 -29.42 -20.76
C LYS A 3 -53.15 -28.80 -19.36
N LYS A 4 -53.90 -29.35 -18.38
CA LYS A 4 -53.85 -28.88 -16.98
C LYS A 4 -52.63 -29.43 -16.23
N GLY A 5 -52.20 -30.66 -16.56
CA GLY A 5 -50.97 -31.25 -16.01
C GLY A 5 -49.70 -30.55 -16.48
N LEU A 6 -49.66 -30.11 -17.74
CA LEU A 6 -48.51 -29.37 -18.29
C LEU A 6 -48.35 -27.99 -17.63
N LEU A 7 -49.44 -27.30 -17.32
CA LEU A 7 -49.41 -26.00 -16.64
C LEU A 7 -48.91 -26.12 -15.18
N VAL A 8 -49.31 -27.19 -14.48
CA VAL A 8 -48.85 -27.50 -13.11
C VAL A 8 -47.37 -27.91 -13.12
N LEU A 9 -46.92 -28.65 -14.13
CA LEU A 9 -45.51 -29.01 -14.30
C LEU A 9 -44.64 -27.76 -14.61
N LEU A 10 -45.11 -26.85 -15.46
CA LEU A 10 -44.43 -25.57 -15.73
C LEU A 10 -44.38 -24.64 -14.51
N MET A 11 -45.41 -24.62 -13.66
CA MET A 11 -45.37 -23.88 -12.39
C MET A 11 -44.44 -24.54 -11.35
N LEU A 12 -44.37 -25.89 -11.30
CA LEU A 12 -43.46 -26.61 -10.41
C LEU A 12 -41.99 -26.45 -10.81
N VAL A 13 -41.68 -26.35 -12.10
CA VAL A 13 -40.31 -26.08 -12.58
C VAL A 13 -39.89 -24.63 -12.30
N SER A 14 -40.83 -23.68 -12.24
CA SER A 14 -40.53 -22.28 -11.87
C SER A 14 -40.22 -22.05 -10.38
N ALA A 15 -40.44 -23.05 -9.52
CA ALA A 15 -40.15 -22.96 -8.08
C ALA A 15 -38.74 -23.45 -7.70
N LEU A 16 -37.94 -23.94 -8.66
CA LEU A 16 -36.53 -24.23 -8.45
C LEU A 16 -35.73 -22.93 -8.60
N SER A 17 -35.76 -22.09 -7.56
CA SER A 17 -34.82 -20.98 -7.40
C SER A 17 -33.42 -21.57 -7.20
N TYR A 18 -32.68 -21.77 -8.29
CA TYR A 18 -31.26 -22.07 -8.22
C TYR A 18 -30.54 -20.89 -7.54
N ALA A 19 -29.75 -21.18 -6.52
CA ALA A 19 -28.90 -20.16 -5.90
C ALA A 19 -27.95 -19.59 -6.98
N GLU A 20 -27.99 -18.27 -7.20
CA GLU A 20 -27.11 -17.60 -8.15
C GLU A 20 -25.66 -17.90 -7.76
N THR A 21 -24.86 -18.44 -8.69
CA THR A 21 -23.43 -18.66 -8.45
C THR A 21 -22.61 -17.60 -9.16
N ILE A 22 -21.91 -16.76 -8.38
CA ILE A 22 -21.05 -15.70 -8.88
C ILE A 22 -19.59 -16.15 -8.80
N HIS A 23 -18.90 -16.16 -9.92
CA HIS A 23 -17.45 -16.31 -9.97
C HIS A 23 -16.77 -14.94 -10.00
N THR A 24 -15.83 -14.72 -9.10
CA THR A 24 -15.03 -13.49 -8.98
C THR A 24 -13.58 -13.85 -8.70
N ASP A 25 -12.64 -12.99 -9.07
CA ASP A 25 -11.22 -13.20 -8.72
C ASP A 25 -10.99 -12.84 -7.26
N VAL A 26 -11.52 -11.68 -6.85
CA VAL A 26 -11.41 -11.14 -5.49
C VAL A 26 -12.82 -10.93 -4.92
N LEU A 27 -13.05 -11.44 -3.71
CA LEU A 27 -14.21 -11.11 -2.89
C LEU A 27 -13.75 -10.27 -1.70
N VAL A 28 -14.33 -9.09 -1.54
CA VAL A 28 -14.13 -8.22 -0.39
C VAL A 28 -15.38 -8.24 0.47
N ILE A 29 -15.24 -8.56 1.76
CA ILE A 29 -16.35 -8.57 2.72
C ILE A 29 -16.22 -7.35 3.64
N GLY A 30 -17.20 -6.43 3.54
CA GLY A 30 -17.25 -5.18 4.30
C GLY A 30 -16.85 -3.99 3.44
N GLY A 31 -17.78 -3.08 3.21
CA GLY A 31 -17.64 -1.78 2.55
C GLY A 31 -17.14 -0.68 3.48
N THR A 32 -16.23 -1.01 4.39
CA THR A 32 -15.46 -0.03 5.18
C THR A 32 -14.53 0.79 4.28
N GLU A 33 -13.80 1.74 4.85
CA GLU A 33 -12.78 2.50 4.12
C GLU A 33 -11.76 1.57 3.45
N SER A 34 -11.20 0.66 4.24
CA SER A 34 -10.20 -0.30 3.76
C SER A 34 -10.80 -1.30 2.78
N GLY A 35 -12.03 -1.78 3.01
CA GLY A 35 -12.70 -2.67 2.07
C GLY A 35 -13.01 -2.00 0.74
N THR A 36 -13.49 -0.76 0.76
CA THR A 36 -13.74 0.02 -0.45
C THR A 36 -12.44 0.28 -1.22
N ALA A 37 -11.35 0.66 -0.52
CA ALA A 37 -10.05 0.85 -1.15
C ALA A 37 -9.46 -0.44 -1.71
N ALA A 38 -9.60 -1.57 -1.00
CA ALA A 38 -9.18 -2.88 -1.48
C ALA A 38 -9.91 -3.27 -2.76
N ALA A 39 -11.24 -3.11 -2.77
CA ALA A 39 -12.06 -3.44 -3.93
C ALA A 39 -11.72 -2.57 -5.15
N ILE A 40 -11.55 -1.25 -4.94
CA ILE A 40 -11.12 -0.31 -5.97
C ILE A 40 -9.75 -0.70 -6.52
N GLN A 41 -8.77 -0.98 -5.66
CA GLN A 41 -7.42 -1.32 -6.10
C GLN A 41 -7.40 -2.63 -6.89
N SER A 42 -8.03 -3.70 -6.37
CA SER A 42 -8.09 -4.98 -7.08
C SER A 42 -8.74 -4.86 -8.46
N ALA A 43 -9.85 -4.13 -8.57
CA ALA A 43 -10.51 -3.92 -9.84
C ALA A 43 -9.71 -3.02 -10.81
N ARG A 44 -9.01 -1.99 -10.30
CA ARG A 44 -8.09 -1.17 -11.11
C ARG A 44 -6.91 -1.97 -11.67
N SER A 45 -6.44 -2.96 -10.91
CA SER A 45 -5.48 -3.98 -11.34
C SER A 45 -6.07 -5.02 -12.31
N LYS A 46 -7.29 -4.81 -12.80
CA LYS A 46 -8.03 -5.58 -13.82
C LYS A 46 -8.67 -6.89 -13.34
N LEU A 47 -8.72 -7.14 -12.04
CA LEU A 47 -9.37 -8.34 -11.51
C LEU A 47 -10.88 -8.15 -11.40
N LYS A 48 -11.65 -9.20 -11.70
CA LYS A 48 -13.09 -9.22 -11.40
C LYS A 48 -13.25 -9.21 -9.90
N THR A 49 -13.86 -8.15 -9.37
CA THR A 49 -13.93 -7.91 -7.93
C THR A 49 -15.37 -7.73 -7.50
N LEU A 50 -15.77 -8.47 -6.48
CA LEU A 50 -17.07 -8.32 -5.82
C LEU A 50 -16.83 -7.77 -4.41
N LEU A 51 -17.47 -6.65 -4.10
CA LEU A 51 -17.56 -6.11 -2.75
C LEU A 51 -18.97 -6.34 -2.22
N ILE A 52 -19.08 -6.90 -1.01
CA ILE A 52 -20.36 -6.97 -0.29
C ILE A 52 -20.34 -6.06 0.93
N GLU A 53 -21.44 -5.37 1.16
CA GLU A 53 -21.64 -4.49 2.30
C GLU A 53 -23.02 -4.77 2.93
N PRO A 54 -23.10 -5.10 4.23
CA PRO A 54 -24.38 -5.35 4.90
C PRO A 54 -25.28 -4.11 4.98
N GLN A 55 -24.74 -2.90 4.87
CA GLN A 55 -25.48 -1.64 4.88
C GLN A 55 -25.73 -1.12 3.46
N SER A 56 -26.35 0.06 3.36
CA SER A 56 -26.67 0.74 2.10
C SER A 56 -25.62 1.78 1.67
N LEU A 57 -24.54 1.95 2.46
CA LEU A 57 -23.52 2.98 2.27
C LEU A 57 -22.12 2.41 2.44
N LEU A 58 -21.16 2.97 1.69
CA LEU A 58 -19.73 2.69 1.85
C LEU A 58 -19.10 3.69 2.81
N GLY A 59 -18.05 3.25 3.51
CA GLY A 59 -17.09 4.13 4.15
C GLY A 59 -16.90 3.95 5.65
N GLY A 60 -17.53 2.98 6.31
CA GLY A 60 -17.23 2.67 7.71
C GLY A 60 -17.23 3.91 8.64
N GLN A 61 -16.08 4.23 9.24
CA GLN A 61 -15.95 5.38 10.14
C GLN A 61 -16.05 6.75 9.43
N ILE A 62 -15.84 6.83 8.11
CA ILE A 62 -16.12 8.04 7.31
C ILE A 62 -17.58 8.44 7.39
N ILE A 63 -18.51 7.47 7.37
CA ILE A 63 -19.96 7.72 7.39
C ILE A 63 -20.56 7.75 8.80
N ILE A 64 -19.95 7.06 9.77
CA ILE A 64 -20.43 7.01 11.17
C ILE A 64 -19.80 8.12 12.03
N GLY A 65 -18.58 8.53 11.71
CA GLY A 65 -17.81 9.48 12.51
C GLY A 65 -18.22 10.94 12.32
N LYS A 66 -17.41 11.85 12.89
CA LYS A 66 -17.65 13.31 12.81
C LYS A 66 -17.20 13.94 11.48
N GLY A 67 -16.62 13.15 10.58
CA GLY A 67 -16.05 13.66 9.32
C GLY A 67 -14.86 14.60 9.51
N VAL A 68 -14.06 14.38 10.55
CA VAL A 68 -12.81 15.13 10.83
C VAL A 68 -11.66 14.14 10.80
N ILE A 69 -10.78 14.28 9.80
CA ILE A 69 -9.65 13.37 9.58
C ILE A 69 -8.34 14.10 9.84
N THR A 70 -7.57 13.61 10.81
CA THR A 70 -6.25 14.14 11.20
C THR A 70 -5.09 13.25 10.78
N GLY A 71 -5.36 12.04 10.31
CA GLY A 71 -4.36 11.07 9.85
C GLY A 71 -3.96 11.29 8.40
N ASN A 72 -2.71 10.95 8.06
CA ASN A 72 -2.07 11.07 6.74
C ASN A 72 -2.33 12.44 6.09
N LYS A 73 -2.48 13.50 6.88
CA LYS A 73 -2.92 14.82 6.40
C LYS A 73 -1.91 15.46 5.44
N ASP A 74 -0.63 15.14 5.60
CA ASP A 74 0.47 15.63 4.75
C ASP A 74 0.86 14.60 3.67
N LEU A 75 0.20 13.44 3.64
CA LEU A 75 0.58 12.30 2.81
C LEU A 75 -0.61 11.85 1.92
N PRO A 76 -0.86 12.52 0.77
CA PRO A 76 -1.93 12.17 -0.17
C PRO A 76 -1.59 10.91 -0.98
N SER A 77 -1.38 9.79 -0.31
CA SER A 77 -1.04 8.49 -0.90
C SER A 77 -2.24 7.86 -1.60
N GLY A 78 -2.10 7.52 -2.88
CA GLY A 78 -3.01 6.66 -3.65
C GLY A 78 -4.49 6.97 -3.49
N ILE A 79 -5.29 5.97 -3.11
CA ILE A 79 -6.76 6.09 -2.97
C ILE A 79 -7.13 7.14 -1.90
N TRP A 80 -6.37 7.24 -0.81
CA TRP A 80 -6.56 8.31 0.16
C TRP A 80 -6.34 9.70 -0.48
N GLY A 81 -5.26 9.86 -1.25
CA GLY A 81 -4.99 11.10 -1.99
C GLY A 81 -6.12 11.50 -2.95
N GLU A 82 -6.69 10.52 -3.66
CA GLU A 82 -7.83 10.73 -4.56
C GLU A 82 -9.10 11.15 -3.80
N PHE A 83 -9.43 10.46 -2.71
CA PHE A 83 -10.54 10.83 -1.83
C PHE A 83 -10.39 12.26 -1.30
N ARG A 84 -9.21 12.60 -0.79
CA ARG A 84 -8.91 13.97 -0.31
C ARG A 84 -9.15 15.00 -1.41
N LYS A 85 -8.70 14.72 -2.63
CA LYS A 85 -8.87 15.64 -3.77
C LYS A 85 -10.34 15.91 -4.05
N HIS A 86 -11.20 14.90 -3.99
CA HIS A 86 -12.65 15.07 -4.15
C HIS A 86 -13.26 15.96 -3.06
N VAL A 87 -12.91 15.72 -1.79
CA VAL A 87 -13.35 16.55 -0.66
C VAL A 87 -12.89 18.00 -0.84
N ILE A 88 -11.59 18.22 -1.07
CA ILE A 88 -11.00 19.56 -1.23
C ILE A 88 -11.66 20.31 -2.38
N GLN A 89 -11.88 19.64 -3.51
CA GLN A 89 -12.49 20.27 -4.68
C GLN A 89 -13.95 20.65 -4.43
N TYR A 90 -14.73 19.78 -3.78
CA TYR A 90 -16.14 20.02 -3.49
C TYR A 90 -16.34 21.17 -2.49
N TYR A 91 -15.53 21.21 -1.43
CA TYR A 91 -15.63 22.23 -0.38
C TYR A 91 -14.76 23.46 -0.60
N ARG A 92 -14.20 23.69 -1.80
CA ARG A 92 -13.24 24.78 -2.07
C ARG A 92 -13.72 26.21 -1.73
N HIS A 93 -15.04 26.41 -1.65
CA HIS A 93 -15.67 27.69 -1.29
C HIS A 93 -16.40 27.64 0.06
N ASN A 94 -16.32 26.52 0.77
CA ASN A 94 -16.93 26.35 2.08
C ASN A 94 -15.92 26.76 3.17
N LYS A 95 -16.37 27.49 4.19
CA LYS A 95 -15.50 27.96 5.29
C LYS A 95 -15.40 26.96 6.45
N ASN A 96 -16.32 26.00 6.54
CA ASN A 96 -16.43 25.04 7.65
C ASN A 96 -15.89 23.64 7.30
N TYR A 97 -15.84 23.32 6.00
CA TYR A 97 -15.42 22.03 5.46
C TYR A 97 -14.26 22.19 4.46
N GLY A 98 -13.62 21.08 4.11
CA GLY A 98 -12.36 21.06 3.37
C GLY A 98 -11.15 21.08 4.31
N PRO A 99 -9.98 21.52 3.82
CA PRO A 99 -8.80 21.71 4.67
C PRO A 99 -9.06 22.77 5.73
N ALA A 100 -8.81 22.43 7.00
CA ALA A 100 -8.96 23.35 8.12
C ALA A 100 -7.59 23.91 8.57
N PRO A 101 -7.56 25.01 9.36
CA PRO A 101 -6.31 25.62 9.84
C PRO A 101 -5.45 24.69 10.70
N ASP A 102 -6.07 23.72 11.39
CA ASP A 102 -5.39 22.66 12.14
C ASP A 102 -4.85 21.52 11.25
N SER A 103 -4.88 21.72 9.92
CA SER A 103 -4.55 20.73 8.89
C SER A 103 -5.42 19.48 8.86
N SER A 104 -6.52 19.44 9.61
CA SER A 104 -7.52 18.39 9.47
C SER A 104 -8.27 18.53 8.14
N LEU A 105 -8.76 17.41 7.62
CA LEU A 105 -9.71 17.40 6.52
C LEU A 105 -11.12 17.20 7.09
N ARG A 106 -12.01 18.16 6.84
CA ARG A 106 -13.38 18.17 7.36
C ARG A 106 -14.41 17.98 6.26
N PHE A 107 -15.42 17.16 6.47
CA PHE A 107 -16.54 16.94 5.53
C PHE A 107 -17.75 16.39 6.26
N GLU A 108 -18.95 16.54 5.69
CA GLU A 108 -20.14 15.83 6.16
C GLU A 108 -19.99 14.32 5.91
N PRO A 109 -20.23 13.44 6.91
CA PRO A 109 -20.01 12.00 6.79
C PRO A 109 -20.69 11.36 5.58
N TYR A 110 -21.95 11.71 5.32
CA TYR A 110 -22.70 11.22 4.16
C TYR A 110 -22.05 11.60 2.83
N THR A 111 -21.55 12.84 2.72
CA THR A 111 -20.82 13.30 1.52
C THR A 111 -19.51 12.53 1.35
N GLY A 112 -18.82 12.23 2.45
CA GLY A 112 -17.65 11.34 2.43
C GLY A 112 -17.97 9.96 1.85
N GLY A 113 -19.03 9.30 2.33
CA GLY A 113 -19.50 8.03 1.77
C GLY A 113 -19.87 8.13 0.28
N ALA A 114 -20.50 9.23 -0.13
CA ALA A 114 -20.84 9.48 -1.53
C ALA A 114 -19.59 9.62 -2.42
N PHE A 115 -18.49 10.21 -1.93
CA PHE A 115 -17.24 10.26 -2.70
C PHE A 115 -16.60 8.88 -2.86
N LEU A 116 -16.61 8.04 -1.82
CA LEU A 116 -16.12 6.66 -1.94
C LEU A 116 -16.95 5.87 -2.96
N LYS A 117 -18.28 6.00 -2.90
CA LYS A 117 -19.18 5.39 -3.88
C LYS A 117 -18.92 5.90 -5.29
N LYS A 118 -18.77 7.22 -5.46
CA LYS A 118 -18.42 7.82 -6.76
C LYS A 118 -17.10 7.30 -7.30
N MET A 119 -16.07 7.19 -6.46
CA MET A 119 -14.77 6.63 -6.86
C MET A 119 -14.95 5.17 -7.31
N ALA A 120 -15.67 4.35 -6.53
CA ALA A 120 -15.93 2.96 -6.85
C ALA A 120 -16.73 2.77 -8.16
N ASP A 121 -17.74 3.61 -8.41
CA ASP A 121 -18.59 3.54 -9.61
C ASP A 121 -17.83 3.83 -10.92
N THR A 122 -16.69 4.54 -10.85
CA THR A 122 -15.85 4.80 -12.03
C THR A 122 -14.95 3.62 -12.40
N VAL A 123 -14.87 2.59 -11.54
CA VAL A 123 -13.93 1.48 -11.71
C VAL A 123 -14.61 0.33 -12.43
N LYS A 124 -14.10 0.02 -13.63
CA LYS A 124 -14.49 -1.20 -14.36
C LYS A 124 -14.08 -2.45 -13.57
N ASN A 125 -14.82 -3.55 -13.76
CA ASN A 125 -14.61 -4.84 -13.09
C ASN A 125 -14.91 -4.86 -11.57
N LEU A 126 -15.48 -3.79 -11.01
CA LEU A 126 -15.98 -3.76 -9.64
C LEU A 126 -17.50 -3.88 -9.62
N THR A 127 -18.01 -4.89 -8.92
CA THR A 127 -19.43 -5.03 -8.57
C THR A 127 -19.59 -4.83 -7.07
N ILE A 128 -20.57 -4.03 -6.65
CA ILE A 128 -20.88 -3.79 -5.24
C ILE A 128 -22.30 -4.27 -4.96
N LYS A 129 -22.46 -5.17 -3.99
CA LYS A 129 -23.76 -5.61 -3.48
C LYS A 129 -23.98 -5.08 -2.07
N PHE A 130 -24.82 -4.06 -1.96
CA PHE A 130 -25.31 -3.52 -0.69
C PHE A 130 -26.37 -4.41 -0.06
N ASN A 131 -26.66 -4.19 1.22
CA ASN A 131 -27.62 -4.98 2.01
C ASN A 131 -27.36 -6.49 1.89
N THR A 132 -26.09 -6.87 1.81
CA THR A 132 -25.65 -8.24 1.55
C THR A 132 -24.64 -8.67 2.60
N SER A 133 -24.98 -9.75 3.31
CA SER A 133 -24.11 -10.35 4.32
C SER A 133 -23.70 -11.75 3.90
N TYR A 134 -22.53 -12.20 4.35
CA TYR A 134 -22.21 -13.63 4.27
C TYR A 134 -22.92 -14.39 5.41
N THR A 135 -23.11 -15.70 5.19
CA THR A 135 -23.73 -16.63 6.13
C THR A 135 -22.82 -17.80 6.46
N SER A 136 -21.96 -18.20 5.52
CA SER A 136 -20.89 -19.17 5.75
C SER A 136 -19.77 -18.95 4.74
N ILE A 137 -18.55 -19.29 5.16
CA ILE A 137 -17.33 -19.25 4.36
C ILE A 137 -16.67 -20.61 4.51
N ARG A 138 -16.28 -21.22 3.38
CA ARG A 138 -15.48 -22.44 3.37
C ARG A 138 -14.36 -22.33 2.37
N GLN A 139 -13.24 -22.97 2.68
CA GLN A 139 -12.14 -23.09 1.75
C GLN A 139 -12.54 -24.05 0.60
N ASP A 140 -12.27 -23.65 -0.64
CA ASP A 140 -12.48 -24.45 -1.85
C ASP A 140 -11.14 -24.54 -2.60
N GLY A 141 -10.37 -25.60 -2.31
CA GLY A 141 -8.98 -25.75 -2.77
C GLY A 141 -8.07 -24.63 -2.25
N THR A 142 -7.55 -23.81 -3.16
CA THR A 142 -6.75 -22.61 -2.83
C THR A 142 -7.57 -21.31 -2.82
N GLY A 143 -8.88 -21.40 -3.07
CA GLY A 143 -9.82 -20.29 -3.04
C GLY A 143 -10.90 -20.49 -1.97
N TRP A 144 -12.01 -19.80 -2.17
CA TRP A 144 -13.08 -19.65 -1.19
C TRP A 144 -14.44 -19.81 -1.85
N GLU A 145 -15.33 -20.51 -1.16
CA GLU A 145 -16.75 -20.47 -1.44
C GLU A 145 -17.47 -19.77 -0.28
N VAL A 146 -18.26 -18.75 -0.61
CA VAL A 146 -18.96 -17.91 0.38
C VAL A 146 -20.44 -17.87 0.05
N ASN A 147 -21.27 -18.30 1.01
CA ASN A 147 -22.72 -18.18 0.90
C ASN A 147 -23.16 -16.81 1.40
N LEU A 148 -23.83 -16.06 0.55
CA LEU A 148 -24.38 -14.75 0.83
C LEU A 148 -25.89 -14.79 0.99
N LYS A 149 -26.40 -13.79 1.72
CA LYS A 149 -27.82 -13.49 1.84
C LYS A 149 -28.05 -12.03 1.48
N GLN A 150 -28.95 -11.80 0.51
CA GLN A 150 -29.42 -10.47 0.10
C GLN A 150 -30.96 -10.50 0.15
N GLY A 151 -31.56 -9.97 1.21
CA GLY A 151 -32.98 -10.19 1.48
C GLY A 151 -33.28 -11.69 1.71
N GLU A 152 -34.15 -12.28 0.90
CA GLU A 152 -34.44 -13.73 0.91
C GLU A 152 -33.56 -14.53 -0.05
N GLU A 153 -32.85 -13.87 -0.96
CA GLU A 153 -32.03 -14.51 -1.98
C GLU A 153 -30.75 -15.10 -1.36
N LYS A 154 -30.44 -16.33 -1.76
CA LYS A 154 -29.19 -17.01 -1.45
C LYS A 154 -28.30 -17.00 -2.68
N ILE A 155 -27.08 -16.48 -2.50
CA ILE A 155 -26.09 -16.36 -3.58
C ILE A 155 -24.84 -17.12 -3.13
N ILE A 156 -24.27 -17.93 -4.01
CA ILE A 156 -22.99 -18.61 -3.78
C ILE A 156 -21.92 -17.82 -4.52
N VAL A 157 -20.85 -17.42 -3.84
CA VAL A 157 -19.70 -16.78 -4.47
C VAL A 157 -18.51 -17.71 -4.42
N LYS A 158 -17.89 -17.94 -5.58
CA LYS A 158 -16.58 -18.59 -5.68
C LYS A 158 -15.52 -17.54 -6.00
N ALA A 159 -14.58 -17.38 -5.08
CA ALA A 159 -13.52 -16.37 -5.15
C ALA A 159 -12.14 -17.02 -5.01
N ARG A 160 -11.14 -16.49 -5.71
CA ARG A 160 -9.76 -16.95 -5.54
C ARG A 160 -9.12 -16.35 -4.30
N VAL A 161 -9.39 -15.07 -4.03
CA VAL A 161 -8.87 -14.35 -2.87
C VAL A 161 -10.02 -13.75 -2.08
N LEU A 162 -9.95 -13.89 -0.75
CA LEU A 162 -10.87 -13.30 0.19
C LEU A 162 -10.17 -12.18 0.96
N VAL A 163 -10.74 -10.97 0.92
CA VAL A 163 -10.32 -9.84 1.75
C VAL A 163 -11.39 -9.59 2.80
N ASP A 164 -11.05 -9.84 4.06
CA ASP A 164 -11.87 -9.48 5.21
C ASP A 164 -11.59 -8.02 5.60
N ALA A 165 -12.55 -7.17 5.27
CA ALA A 165 -12.59 -5.77 5.63
C ALA A 165 -13.77 -5.44 6.56
N THR A 166 -14.26 -6.44 7.29
CA THR A 166 -15.24 -6.23 8.35
C THR A 166 -14.59 -5.56 9.56
N THR A 167 -15.34 -4.73 10.28
CA THR A 167 -14.82 -3.95 11.42
C THR A 167 -14.16 -4.83 12.50
N THR A 168 -14.67 -6.04 12.71
CA THR A 168 -14.19 -6.96 13.75
C THR A 168 -13.36 -8.13 13.21
N SER A 169 -13.07 -8.15 11.90
CA SER A 169 -12.47 -9.29 11.19
C SER A 169 -13.26 -10.58 11.39
N ALA A 170 -14.58 -10.48 11.31
CA ALA A 170 -15.52 -11.56 11.55
C ALA A 170 -15.32 -12.71 10.55
N ALA A 171 -15.14 -12.41 9.26
CA ALA A 171 -14.99 -13.44 8.23
C ALA A 171 -13.74 -14.29 8.46
N ALA A 172 -12.60 -13.66 8.77
CA ALA A 172 -11.36 -14.37 9.07
C ALA A 172 -11.44 -15.18 10.37
N LYS A 173 -12.11 -14.64 11.40
CA LYS A 173 -12.35 -15.36 12.67
C LYS A 173 -13.25 -16.58 12.48
N ASP A 174 -14.28 -16.46 11.65
CA ASP A 174 -15.19 -17.57 11.35
C ASP A 174 -14.48 -18.70 10.60
N VAL A 175 -13.56 -18.34 9.69
CA VAL A 175 -12.74 -19.31 8.94
C VAL A 175 -11.75 -20.03 9.86
N LEU A 176 -10.97 -19.28 10.65
CA LEU A 176 -9.89 -19.86 11.45
C LEU A 176 -10.34 -20.43 12.79
N LYS A 177 -11.50 -19.99 13.30
CA LYS A 177 -11.98 -20.31 14.66
C LYS A 177 -10.94 -20.02 15.74
N SER A 178 -10.07 -19.02 15.51
CA SER A 178 -8.99 -18.64 16.39
C SER A 178 -8.93 -17.12 16.58
N THR A 179 -8.52 -16.70 17.78
CA THR A 179 -8.25 -15.31 18.14
C THR A 179 -7.08 -15.24 19.13
N PRO A 180 -6.15 -14.29 19.00
CA PRO A 180 -6.07 -13.26 17.95
C PRO A 180 -5.67 -13.83 16.59
N LEU A 181 -5.97 -13.09 15.51
CA LEU A 181 -5.49 -13.42 14.17
C LEU A 181 -3.99 -13.13 14.09
N GLU A 182 -3.23 -14.07 13.53
CA GLU A 182 -1.80 -13.92 13.27
C GLU A 182 -1.54 -13.61 11.79
N GLY A 183 -0.71 -12.62 11.52
CA GLY A 183 -0.15 -12.38 10.19
C GLY A 183 1.04 -13.28 9.92
N LEU A 184 1.55 -13.26 8.68
CA LEU A 184 2.87 -13.84 8.38
C LEU A 184 3.97 -13.16 9.17
N GLU A 185 3.85 -11.84 9.37
CA GLU A 185 4.73 -11.04 10.20
C GLU A 185 3.88 -10.13 11.09
N LYS A 186 4.37 -9.85 12.31
CA LYS A 186 3.73 -8.91 13.24
C LYS A 186 4.57 -7.65 13.35
N LEU A 187 3.96 -6.49 13.14
CA LEU A 187 4.61 -5.20 13.38
C LEU A 187 4.48 -4.81 14.85
N THR A 188 5.61 -4.55 15.50
CA THR A 188 5.67 -4.17 16.91
C THR A 188 5.90 -2.68 17.11
N VAL A 189 5.70 -2.18 18.33
CA VAL A 189 6.06 -0.80 18.69
C VAL A 189 7.56 -0.54 18.50
N THR A 190 8.43 -1.52 18.82
CA THR A 190 9.88 -1.37 18.64
C THR A 190 10.28 -1.26 17.17
N ASP A 191 9.56 -1.95 16.28
CA ASP A 191 9.73 -1.78 14.83
C ASP A 191 9.38 -0.37 14.36
N VAL A 192 8.43 0.30 15.03
CA VAL A 192 8.03 1.68 14.71
C VAL A 192 9.04 2.70 15.26
N GLU A 193 9.55 2.48 16.46
CA GLU A 193 10.46 3.41 17.14
C GLU A 193 11.88 3.38 16.56
N SER A 194 12.38 2.18 16.23
CA SER A 194 13.75 1.98 15.73
C SER A 194 13.78 1.03 14.53
N PRO A 195 13.12 1.37 13.40
CA PRO A 195 12.89 0.45 12.27
C PRO A 195 14.16 -0.07 11.60
N TYR A 196 15.27 0.67 11.72
CA TYR A 196 16.53 0.35 11.04
C TYR A 196 17.52 -0.45 11.89
N ASP A 197 17.19 -0.67 13.16
CA ASP A 197 18.03 -1.37 14.14
C ASP A 197 17.40 -2.72 14.56
N GLN A 198 16.31 -3.12 13.91
CA GLN A 198 15.63 -4.38 14.16
C GLN A 198 16.27 -5.54 13.40
N LYS A 199 16.06 -6.75 13.91
CA LYS A 199 16.47 -7.99 13.22
C LYS A 199 15.73 -8.17 11.89
N LEU A 200 14.43 -7.85 11.88
CA LEU A 200 13.60 -7.90 10.68
C LEU A 200 13.56 -6.51 10.06
N ASN A 201 13.72 -6.41 8.74
CA ASN A 201 13.71 -5.13 8.03
C ASN A 201 12.31 -4.85 7.47
N LEU A 202 11.28 -4.85 8.33
CA LEU A 202 9.87 -4.79 7.91
C LEU A 202 9.54 -3.53 7.08
N TYR A 203 10.26 -2.43 7.26
CA TYR A 203 10.11 -1.23 6.42
C TYR A 203 10.38 -1.51 4.92
N ARG A 204 11.18 -2.53 4.58
CA ARG A 204 11.46 -2.92 3.19
C ARG A 204 10.29 -3.61 2.50
N THR A 205 9.33 -4.13 3.28
CA THR A 205 8.13 -4.82 2.78
C THR A 205 6.86 -3.99 2.98
N ALA A 206 7.00 -2.70 3.29
CA ALA A 206 5.90 -1.77 3.51
C ALA A 206 4.96 -1.65 2.31
N ILE A 207 3.64 -1.59 2.56
CA ILE A 207 2.58 -1.45 1.55
C ILE A 207 1.45 -0.49 1.97
N ALA A 208 1.57 0.15 3.13
CA ALA A 208 0.66 1.21 3.57
C ALA A 208 1.38 2.12 4.56
N ILE A 209 0.94 3.38 4.63
CA ILE A 209 1.52 4.40 5.50
C ILE A 209 0.55 4.79 6.62
N CYS A 210 1.12 5.09 7.78
CA CYS A 210 0.41 5.60 8.95
C CYS A 210 1.16 6.81 9.51
N ASP A 211 0.51 7.97 9.48
CA ASP A 211 0.94 9.21 10.13
C ASP A 211 -0.29 9.77 10.84
N VAL A 212 -0.28 9.82 12.17
CA VAL A 212 -1.39 10.38 12.94
C VAL A 212 -0.89 11.43 13.91
N GLN A 213 -1.81 12.26 14.36
CA GLN A 213 -1.54 13.21 15.42
C GLN A 213 -1.03 12.51 16.68
N ASN A 214 0.05 13.05 17.26
CA ASN A 214 0.72 12.54 18.47
C ASN A 214 1.33 11.12 18.36
N GLY A 215 1.37 10.51 17.17
CA GLY A 215 2.03 9.22 16.92
C GLY A 215 3.40 9.38 16.26
N THR A 216 4.21 8.31 16.28
CA THR A 216 5.37 8.18 15.39
C THR A 216 4.88 7.70 14.03
N PRO A 217 5.18 8.37 12.90
CA PRO A 217 4.79 7.85 11.58
C PRO A 217 5.51 6.55 11.25
N PHE A 218 4.78 5.59 10.69
CA PHE A 218 5.31 4.28 10.32
C PHE A 218 4.66 3.74 9.05
N SER A 219 5.14 2.57 8.62
CA SER A 219 4.60 1.85 7.48
C SER A 219 4.20 0.44 7.89
N ILE A 220 3.17 -0.10 7.25
CA ILE A 220 2.64 -1.42 7.57
C ILE A 220 3.22 -2.41 6.55
N PRO A 221 3.93 -3.46 7.02
CA PRO A 221 4.52 -4.46 6.15
C PRO A 221 3.46 -5.37 5.55
N LEU A 222 3.76 -5.90 4.36
CA LEU A 222 2.89 -6.82 3.64
C LEU A 222 2.43 -8.00 4.51
N GLY A 223 3.36 -8.60 5.25
CA GLY A 223 3.11 -9.77 6.09
C GLY A 223 2.08 -9.54 7.20
N ALA A 224 1.86 -8.29 7.63
CA ALA A 224 0.88 -7.98 8.67
C ALA A 224 -0.57 -8.08 8.18
N LEU A 225 -0.82 -8.06 6.87
CA LEU A 225 -2.16 -8.16 6.29
C LEU A 225 -2.51 -9.59 5.85
N VAL A 226 -1.52 -10.47 5.76
CA VAL A 226 -1.69 -11.83 5.22
C VAL A 226 -1.89 -12.79 6.37
N VAL A 227 -3.07 -13.42 6.43
CA VAL A 227 -3.41 -14.32 7.54
C VAL A 227 -2.57 -15.59 7.47
N LYS A 228 -1.92 -15.92 8.58
CA LYS A 228 -1.15 -17.15 8.73
C LYS A 228 -2.09 -18.35 8.78
N ASN A 229 -1.65 -19.49 8.24
CA ASN A 229 -2.40 -20.75 8.18
C ASN A 229 -3.72 -20.68 7.37
N ALA A 230 -3.92 -19.66 6.53
CA ALA A 230 -5.01 -19.58 5.57
C ALA A 230 -4.51 -19.02 4.23
N ASP A 231 -4.56 -19.84 3.19
CA ASP A 231 -4.16 -19.43 1.85
C ASP A 231 -5.18 -18.43 1.27
N ASN A 232 -4.68 -17.34 0.67
CA ASN A 232 -5.50 -16.33 0.01
C ASN A 232 -6.57 -15.67 0.91
N LEU A 233 -6.30 -15.57 2.21
CA LEU A 233 -7.06 -14.75 3.15
C LEU A 233 -6.22 -13.53 3.57
N ILE A 234 -6.76 -12.35 3.30
CA ILE A 234 -6.15 -11.06 3.62
C ILE A 234 -7.09 -10.32 4.57
N VAL A 235 -6.53 -9.63 5.57
CA VAL A 235 -7.28 -8.87 6.57
C VAL A 235 -6.88 -7.41 6.56
N THR A 236 -7.84 -6.57 6.92
CA THR A 236 -7.64 -5.14 7.20
C THR A 236 -8.21 -4.78 8.58
N GLY A 237 -8.25 -3.50 8.93
CA GLY A 237 -8.85 -3.05 10.19
C GLY A 237 -8.22 -3.72 11.41
N ASN A 238 -9.07 -4.30 12.27
CA ASN A 238 -8.66 -4.97 13.50
C ASN A 238 -7.92 -6.30 13.31
N GLY A 239 -7.92 -6.84 12.08
CA GLY A 239 -7.25 -8.10 11.77
C GLY A 239 -5.78 -7.94 11.43
N VAL A 240 -5.32 -6.71 11.15
CA VAL A 240 -3.92 -6.44 10.83
C VAL A 240 -3.04 -6.84 12.03
N SER A 241 -2.01 -7.63 11.76
CA SER A 241 -1.11 -8.19 12.78
C SER A 241 -0.12 -7.14 13.27
N VAL A 242 -0.54 -6.37 14.26
CA VAL A 242 0.27 -5.36 14.94
C VAL A 242 0.06 -5.42 16.46
N ASP A 243 0.93 -4.78 17.24
CA ASP A 243 0.70 -4.56 18.67
C ASP A 243 -0.58 -3.77 18.94
N ASP A 244 -1.26 -4.04 20.06
CA ASP A 244 -2.57 -3.46 20.35
C ASP A 244 -2.55 -1.93 20.47
N THR A 245 -1.44 -1.35 20.92
CA THR A 245 -1.21 0.10 20.93
C THR A 245 -1.24 0.70 19.52
N LEU A 246 -0.72 -0.02 18.52
CA LEU A 246 -0.75 0.40 17.12
C LEU A 246 -2.15 0.23 16.51
N LYS A 247 -2.92 -0.79 16.92
CA LYS A 247 -4.29 -1.03 16.39
C LYS A 247 -5.24 0.15 16.58
N GLN A 248 -5.12 0.86 17.71
CA GLN A 248 -5.92 2.05 17.99
C GLN A 248 -5.71 3.13 16.91
N VAL A 249 -4.46 3.26 16.49
CA VAL A 249 -4.03 4.24 15.49
C VAL A 249 -4.53 3.89 14.09
N LEU A 250 -4.59 2.59 13.79
CA LEU A 250 -5.06 2.09 12.50
C LEU A 250 -6.53 2.43 12.23
N GLN A 251 -7.35 2.69 13.26
CA GLN A 251 -8.77 3.04 13.08
C GLN A 251 -8.98 4.37 12.35
N ASN A 252 -7.93 5.15 12.14
CA ASN A 252 -8.02 6.39 11.37
C ASN A 252 -8.45 6.10 9.91
N PRO A 253 -9.52 6.75 9.40
CA PRO A 253 -10.01 6.48 8.04
C PRO A 253 -8.98 6.65 6.93
N ALA A 254 -8.09 7.65 7.05
CA ALA A 254 -7.03 7.86 6.08
C ALA A 254 -6.01 6.72 6.04
N VAL A 255 -5.74 6.12 7.21
CA VAL A 255 -4.85 4.96 7.34
C VAL A 255 -5.53 3.71 6.81
N GLN A 256 -6.82 3.51 7.09
CA GLN A 256 -7.59 2.40 6.53
C GLN A 256 -7.67 2.44 5.00
N LEU A 257 -7.83 3.61 4.38
CA LEU A 257 -7.77 3.72 2.90
C LEU A 257 -6.41 3.27 2.34
N CYS A 258 -5.30 3.61 3.00
CA CYS A 258 -3.97 3.14 2.62
C CYS A 258 -3.80 1.62 2.83
N ILE A 259 -4.24 1.08 3.98
CA ILE A 259 -4.22 -0.37 4.27
C ILE A 259 -5.03 -1.14 3.24
N GLY A 260 -6.25 -0.66 2.94
CA GLY A 260 -7.13 -1.25 1.96
C GLY A 260 -6.50 -1.30 0.58
N GLN A 261 -5.88 -0.20 0.13
CA GLN A 261 -5.14 -0.20 -1.13
C GLN A 261 -4.01 -1.24 -1.12
N GLY A 262 -3.24 -1.34 -0.05
CA GLY A 262 -2.24 -2.39 0.14
C GLY A 262 -2.85 -3.80 0.02
N ALA A 263 -3.94 -4.07 0.76
CA ALA A 263 -4.67 -5.34 0.74
C ALA A 263 -5.17 -5.72 -0.66
N GLY A 264 -5.77 -4.76 -1.37
CA GLY A 264 -6.26 -4.96 -2.73
C GLY A 264 -5.14 -5.24 -3.73
N THR A 265 -3.95 -4.68 -3.50
CA THR A 265 -2.75 -4.94 -4.31
C THR A 265 -2.21 -6.37 -4.08
N ILE A 266 -2.18 -6.82 -2.82
CA ILE A 266 -1.85 -8.23 -2.50
C ILE A 266 -2.85 -9.18 -3.19
N ALA A 267 -4.15 -8.90 -3.06
CA ALA A 267 -5.20 -9.73 -3.63
C ALA A 267 -5.12 -9.79 -5.16
N ALA A 268 -4.88 -8.64 -5.79
CA ALA A 268 -4.67 -8.54 -7.24
C ALA A 268 -3.48 -9.39 -7.70
N TYR A 269 -2.35 -9.32 -7.00
CA TYR A 269 -1.16 -10.11 -7.31
C TYR A 269 -1.44 -11.62 -7.24
N CYS A 270 -2.03 -12.10 -6.14
CA CYS A 270 -2.39 -13.51 -5.99
C CYS A 270 -3.31 -14.00 -7.11
N ALA A 271 -4.33 -13.21 -7.44
CA ALA A 271 -5.31 -13.55 -8.45
C ALA A 271 -4.71 -13.57 -9.85
N PHE A 272 -4.00 -12.50 -10.23
CA PHE A 272 -3.44 -12.31 -11.56
C PHE A 272 -2.36 -13.36 -11.90
N PHE A 273 -1.38 -13.55 -11.01
CA PHE A 273 -0.29 -14.52 -11.23
C PHE A 273 -0.68 -15.96 -10.94
N LYS A 274 -1.94 -16.17 -10.57
CA LYS A 274 -2.45 -17.48 -10.17
C LYS A 274 -1.58 -18.17 -9.12
N THR A 275 -1.12 -17.40 -8.11
CA THR A 275 -0.35 -17.91 -6.96
C THR A 275 -1.21 -17.94 -5.68
N THR A 276 -0.59 -18.25 -4.54
CA THR A 276 -1.21 -18.17 -3.20
C THR A 276 -0.37 -17.33 -2.24
N THR A 277 -0.98 -16.85 -1.17
CA THR A 277 -0.29 -16.12 -0.09
C THR A 277 0.79 -16.94 0.61
N LYS A 278 0.64 -18.27 0.68
CA LYS A 278 1.67 -19.20 1.20
C LYS A 278 2.88 -19.31 0.29
N ASN A 279 2.67 -19.13 -1.01
CA ASN A 279 3.72 -19.17 -2.04
C ASN A 279 4.25 -17.77 -2.36
N PHE A 280 4.17 -16.83 -1.41
CA PHE A 280 4.85 -15.56 -1.58
C PHE A 280 6.35 -15.77 -1.69
N THR A 281 6.84 -15.48 -2.89
CA THR A 281 8.24 -15.49 -3.21
C THR A 281 8.83 -14.12 -2.97
N VAL A 282 10.16 -14.07 -2.98
CA VAL A 282 10.94 -12.84 -2.90
C VAL A 282 10.65 -11.85 -4.04
N LYS A 283 10.04 -12.33 -5.15
CA LYS A 283 9.57 -11.49 -6.27
C LYS A 283 8.23 -10.82 -5.97
N SER A 284 7.40 -11.44 -5.14
CA SER A 284 6.05 -10.96 -4.83
C SER A 284 6.06 -9.58 -4.17
N VAL A 285 6.98 -9.35 -3.22
CA VAL A 285 7.04 -8.08 -2.47
C VAL A 285 7.27 -6.89 -3.40
N ARG A 286 8.31 -6.95 -4.26
CA ARG A 286 8.66 -5.83 -5.15
C ARG A 286 7.61 -5.62 -6.24
N ALA A 287 6.99 -6.69 -6.75
CA ALA A 287 5.89 -6.58 -7.70
C ALA A 287 4.68 -5.87 -7.07
N ILE A 288 4.28 -6.26 -5.85
CA ILE A 288 3.17 -5.65 -5.11
C ILE A 288 3.47 -4.18 -4.80
N GLN A 289 4.67 -3.86 -4.30
CA GLN A 289 5.05 -2.47 -4.05
C GLN A 289 5.13 -1.62 -5.33
N GLY A 290 5.57 -2.23 -6.45
CA GLY A 290 5.59 -1.58 -7.76
C GLY A 290 4.19 -1.21 -8.24
N GLU A 291 3.25 -2.16 -8.18
CA GLU A 291 1.83 -1.95 -8.50
C GLU A 291 1.23 -0.84 -7.63
N LEU A 292 1.47 -0.89 -6.32
CA LEU A 292 1.01 0.15 -5.39
C LEU A 292 1.52 1.55 -5.79
N LEU A 293 2.81 1.67 -6.13
CA LEU A 293 3.41 2.93 -6.59
C LEU A 293 2.85 3.39 -7.94
N ASP A 294 2.51 2.48 -8.85
CA ASP A 294 1.87 2.78 -10.14
C ASP A 294 0.49 3.41 -9.93
N PHE A 295 -0.23 2.93 -8.90
CA PHE A 295 -1.48 3.51 -8.39
C PHE A 295 -1.27 4.59 -7.31
N LYS A 296 -0.11 5.26 -7.33
CA LYS A 296 0.25 6.43 -6.53
C LYS A 296 0.25 6.21 -5.01
N GLY A 297 0.19 4.97 -4.54
CA GLY A 297 0.36 4.64 -3.14
C GLY A 297 1.80 4.83 -2.69
N TYR A 298 2.02 5.21 -1.43
CA TYR A 298 3.34 5.41 -0.85
C TYR A 298 3.75 4.18 -0.05
N LEU A 299 5.06 3.89 -0.04
CA LEU A 299 5.64 2.81 0.76
C LEU A 299 6.04 3.32 2.14
N LEU A 300 6.63 4.52 2.19
CA LEU A 300 7.16 5.15 3.41
C LEU A 300 6.53 6.53 3.63
N PRO A 301 6.27 6.94 4.90
CA PRO A 301 5.55 8.15 5.25
C PRO A 301 6.42 9.42 5.20
N PHE A 302 7.27 9.57 4.18
CA PHE A 302 8.09 10.76 4.02
C PHE A 302 7.22 11.99 3.68
N SER A 303 7.30 13.04 4.52
CA SER A 303 6.38 14.18 4.46
C SER A 303 7.02 15.50 4.04
N ASP A 304 8.27 15.51 3.58
CA ASP A 304 9.06 16.69 3.25
C ASP A 304 9.22 16.94 1.74
N PHE A 305 8.25 16.48 0.95
CA PHE A 305 8.15 16.79 -0.46
C PHE A 305 6.68 16.93 -0.91
N PRO A 306 6.41 17.78 -1.91
CA PRO A 306 5.06 17.91 -2.46
C PRO A 306 4.67 16.64 -3.21
N ALA A 307 3.38 16.33 -3.25
CA ALA A 307 2.85 15.17 -4.00
C ALA A 307 3.09 15.25 -5.51
N SER A 308 3.36 16.45 -6.04
CA SER A 308 3.72 16.69 -7.44
C SER A 308 5.21 16.53 -7.73
N ASP A 309 6.03 16.20 -6.74
CA ASP A 309 7.47 16.02 -6.93
C ASP A 309 7.76 14.89 -7.93
N PRO A 310 8.47 15.17 -9.06
CA PRO A 310 8.70 14.16 -10.09
C PRO A 310 9.64 13.03 -9.62
N ASN A 311 10.37 13.21 -8.52
CA ASN A 311 11.30 12.22 -8.00
C ASN A 311 10.68 11.33 -6.90
N ILE A 312 9.41 11.52 -6.55
CA ILE A 312 8.76 10.81 -5.45
C ILE A 312 8.89 9.28 -5.58
N ARG A 313 8.77 8.74 -6.80
CA ARG A 313 8.93 7.29 -7.03
C ARG A 313 10.34 6.81 -6.67
N ALA A 314 11.37 7.51 -7.14
CA ALA A 314 12.76 7.14 -6.85
C ALA A 314 13.06 7.26 -5.35
N ILE A 315 12.55 8.31 -4.70
CA ILE A 315 12.68 8.52 -3.25
C ILE A 315 12.03 7.37 -2.46
N GLN A 316 10.79 7.00 -2.80
CA GLN A 316 10.07 5.91 -2.16
C GLN A 316 10.79 4.57 -2.36
N GLN A 317 11.23 4.28 -3.58
CA GLN A 317 11.95 3.05 -3.93
C GLN A 317 13.29 2.95 -3.19
N ILE A 318 14.10 4.00 -3.17
CA ILE A 318 15.41 4.03 -2.49
C ILE A 318 15.24 3.97 -0.97
N GLY A 319 14.25 4.66 -0.41
CA GLY A 319 13.94 4.55 1.02
C GLY A 319 13.58 3.11 1.39
N ALA A 320 12.76 2.44 0.58
CA ALA A 320 12.34 1.06 0.80
C ALA A 320 13.44 0.01 0.61
N THR A 321 14.65 0.41 0.18
CA THR A 321 15.83 -0.47 0.19
C THR A 321 16.68 -0.29 1.45
N GLY A 322 16.50 0.81 2.17
CA GLY A 322 17.34 1.20 3.30
C GLY A 322 18.66 1.86 2.91
N LEU A 323 18.91 2.10 1.62
CA LEU A 323 20.09 2.86 1.16
C LEU A 323 20.09 4.26 1.74
N ILE A 324 18.92 4.91 1.72
CA ILE A 324 18.71 6.21 2.34
C ILE A 324 17.60 6.06 3.37
N LYS A 325 18.00 6.02 4.64
CA LYS A 325 17.09 5.85 5.78
C LYS A 325 16.39 7.18 6.07
N GLY A 326 15.07 7.16 6.25
CA GLY A 326 14.32 8.31 6.73
C GLY A 326 14.72 8.69 8.15
N VAL A 327 14.56 9.96 8.51
CA VAL A 327 14.83 10.44 9.87
C VAL A 327 13.57 10.98 10.50
N LEU A 328 13.44 10.80 11.81
CA LEU A 328 12.37 11.39 12.56
C LEU A 328 12.66 12.88 12.79
N GLY A 329 11.77 13.74 12.29
CA GLY A 329 11.76 15.18 12.56
C GLY A 329 10.51 15.60 13.32
N ILE A 330 10.44 16.89 13.64
CA ILE A 330 9.28 17.51 14.29
C ILE A 330 8.75 18.63 13.39
N ASP A 331 7.47 18.58 13.03
CA ASP A 331 6.78 19.75 12.48
C ASP A 331 6.62 20.79 13.59
N ARG A 332 7.30 21.93 13.46
CA ARG A 332 7.26 23.00 14.46
C ARG A 332 5.89 23.64 14.62
N ARG A 333 5.04 23.61 13.59
CA ARG A 333 3.70 24.25 13.63
C ARG A 333 2.74 23.47 14.51
N PHE A 334 2.74 22.14 14.40
CA PHE A 334 1.82 21.26 15.11
C PHE A 334 2.47 20.45 16.23
N LYS A 335 3.79 20.55 16.41
CA LYS A 335 4.60 19.75 17.35
C LYS A 335 4.43 18.24 17.14
N GLU A 336 4.20 17.83 15.90
CA GLU A 336 3.99 16.44 15.50
C GLU A 336 5.29 15.81 15.01
N LYS A 337 5.48 14.53 15.30
CA LYS A 337 6.54 13.73 14.70
C LYS A 337 6.27 13.52 13.22
N LYS A 338 7.30 13.65 12.39
CA LYS A 338 7.24 13.44 10.94
C LYS A 338 8.41 12.59 10.49
N MET A 339 8.17 11.65 9.57
CA MET A 339 9.25 10.93 8.91
C MET A 339 9.71 11.76 7.71
N LEU A 340 11.01 12.06 7.64
CA LEU A 340 11.59 12.96 6.64
C LEU A 340 12.60 12.20 5.77
N PHE A 341 12.57 12.45 4.47
CA PHE A 341 13.60 11.95 3.56
C PHE A 341 14.85 12.84 3.53
N MET A 342 14.72 14.13 3.85
CA MET A 342 15.75 15.17 3.78
C MET A 342 16.43 15.27 2.40
N PRO A 343 15.70 15.64 1.32
CA PRO A 343 16.21 15.56 -0.05
C PRO A 343 17.47 16.39 -0.31
N ASP A 344 17.62 17.53 0.37
CA ASP A 344 18.70 18.49 0.10
C ASP A 344 19.92 18.31 1.03
N THR A 345 19.90 17.35 1.95
CA THR A 345 21.08 17.05 2.78
C THR A 345 22.05 16.11 2.08
N LEU A 346 23.32 16.18 2.50
CA LEU A 346 24.43 15.45 1.87
C LEU A 346 24.45 13.99 2.27
N VAL A 347 24.83 13.12 1.33
CA VAL A 347 24.99 11.68 1.57
C VAL A 347 26.34 11.40 2.23
N ARG A 348 26.32 10.77 3.40
CA ARG A 348 27.53 10.29 4.08
C ARG A 348 27.92 8.92 3.54
N THR A 349 29.18 8.74 3.19
CA THR A 349 29.70 7.44 2.70
C THR A 349 29.35 6.30 3.65
N ALA A 350 29.53 6.51 4.96
CA ALA A 350 29.25 5.51 5.99
C ALA A 350 27.77 5.08 6.07
N GLU A 351 26.83 5.89 5.58
CA GLU A 351 25.40 5.53 5.60
C GLU A 351 25.04 4.55 4.48
N ILE A 352 25.64 4.72 3.29
CA ILE A 352 25.30 3.93 2.09
C ILE A 352 26.21 2.71 1.91
N GLN A 353 27.47 2.77 2.36
CA GLN A 353 28.48 1.74 2.08
C GLN A 353 28.06 0.35 2.58
N PRO A 354 27.56 0.16 3.81
CA PRO A 354 27.17 -1.18 4.29
C PRO A 354 26.06 -1.78 3.43
N VAL A 355 25.08 -0.97 3.04
CA VAL A 355 23.92 -1.40 2.25
C VAL A 355 24.31 -1.70 0.81
N LEU A 356 25.16 -0.87 0.19
CA LEU A 356 25.68 -1.13 -1.16
C LEU A 356 26.55 -2.39 -1.21
N THR A 357 27.34 -2.65 -0.16
CA THR A 357 28.19 -3.84 -0.07
C THR A 357 27.37 -5.11 0.09
N ASP A 358 26.27 -5.06 0.84
CA ASP A 358 25.31 -6.16 0.97
C ASP A 358 24.57 -6.45 -0.35
N MET A 359 24.22 -5.39 -1.09
CA MET A 359 23.45 -5.50 -2.35
C MET A 359 24.27 -5.88 -3.59
N TYR A 360 25.55 -5.47 -3.65
CA TYR A 360 26.38 -5.62 -4.83
C TYR A 360 27.74 -6.21 -4.44
N THR A 361 28.00 -7.45 -4.85
CA THR A 361 29.27 -8.14 -4.54
C THR A 361 30.51 -7.34 -4.94
N ARG A 362 30.45 -6.59 -6.06
CA ARG A 362 31.55 -5.74 -6.54
C ARG A 362 31.71 -4.41 -5.79
N ALA A 363 30.73 -4.00 -4.97
CA ALA A 363 30.81 -2.74 -4.25
C ALA A 363 31.98 -2.74 -3.25
N PHE A 364 32.24 -3.86 -2.57
CA PHE A 364 33.39 -3.99 -1.66
C PHE A 364 34.71 -3.65 -2.35
N LEU A 365 34.93 -4.18 -3.56
CA LEU A 365 36.13 -3.92 -4.36
C LEU A 365 36.25 -2.44 -4.73
N TRP A 366 35.12 -1.81 -5.11
CA TRP A 366 35.12 -0.39 -5.47
C TRP A 366 35.43 0.50 -4.26
N PHE A 367 34.83 0.25 -3.10
CA PHE A 367 35.07 1.06 -1.89
C PHE A 367 36.52 0.95 -1.40
N ASN A 368 37.10 -0.25 -1.44
CA ASN A 368 38.50 -0.45 -1.04
C ASN A 368 39.48 0.23 -2.01
N LYS A 369 39.16 0.26 -3.31
CA LYS A 369 40.01 0.89 -4.32
C LYS A 369 39.94 2.42 -4.29
N ASN A 370 38.74 2.98 -4.16
CA ASN A 370 38.51 4.42 -4.35
C ASN A 370 38.52 5.22 -3.04
N THR A 371 38.30 4.56 -1.90
CA THR A 371 38.35 5.17 -0.55
C THR A 371 37.68 6.56 -0.48
N PRO A 372 36.38 6.66 -0.80
CA PRO A 372 35.67 7.94 -0.78
C PRO A 372 35.73 8.59 0.60
N GLY A 373 35.71 9.92 0.63
CA GLY A 373 35.76 10.71 1.87
C GLY A 373 34.48 10.59 2.71
N THR A 374 34.34 11.47 3.72
CA THR A 374 33.18 11.48 4.63
C THR A 374 31.84 11.60 3.91
N TYR A 375 31.79 12.42 2.86
CA TYR A 375 30.61 12.60 2.02
C TYR A 375 30.87 12.02 0.63
N PHE A 376 29.86 11.37 0.08
CA PHE A 376 29.93 10.77 -1.24
C PHE A 376 29.78 11.88 -2.30
N THR A 377 30.73 11.99 -3.21
CA THR A 377 30.71 13.05 -4.24
C THR A 377 29.94 12.63 -5.50
N THR A 378 29.63 13.59 -6.37
CA THR A 378 29.12 13.29 -7.71
C THR A 378 30.08 12.37 -8.47
N ALA A 379 31.40 12.61 -8.39
CA ALA A 379 32.42 11.77 -9.03
C ALA A 379 32.38 10.32 -8.50
N ASP A 380 32.26 10.15 -7.18
CA ASP A 380 32.15 8.85 -6.53
C ASP A 380 30.92 8.09 -7.03
N LEU A 381 29.76 8.76 -7.05
CA LEU A 381 28.51 8.16 -7.51
C LEU A 381 28.57 7.74 -8.97
N LEU A 382 29.07 8.60 -9.86
CA LEU A 382 29.18 8.26 -11.27
C LEU A 382 30.21 7.15 -11.52
N SER A 383 31.32 7.15 -10.79
CA SER A 383 32.33 6.08 -10.85
C SER A 383 31.75 4.75 -10.37
N PHE A 384 31.08 4.76 -9.21
CA PHE A 384 30.43 3.57 -8.65
C PHE A 384 29.38 3.00 -9.60
N ILE A 385 28.51 3.87 -10.15
CA ILE A 385 27.52 3.46 -11.15
C ILE A 385 28.21 2.84 -12.37
N SER A 386 29.28 3.46 -12.87
CA SER A 386 30.01 2.96 -14.04
C SER A 386 30.57 1.55 -13.79
N GLU A 387 31.16 1.33 -12.61
CA GLU A 387 31.74 0.03 -12.23
C GLU A 387 30.67 -1.07 -12.07
N ILE A 388 29.56 -0.76 -11.39
CA ILE A 388 28.51 -1.74 -11.12
C ILE A 388 27.68 -2.05 -12.37
N SER A 389 27.39 -1.04 -13.19
CA SER A 389 26.58 -1.18 -14.40
C SER A 389 27.39 -1.39 -15.69
N LEU A 390 28.71 -1.55 -15.58
CA LEU A 390 29.65 -1.74 -16.70
C LEU A 390 29.54 -0.67 -17.79
N ARG A 391 29.26 0.58 -17.40
CA ARG A 391 29.18 1.72 -18.32
C ARG A 391 30.55 2.35 -18.51
N ASP A 392 30.82 2.83 -19.71
CA ASP A 392 32.04 3.61 -19.97
C ASP A 392 31.99 4.93 -19.16
N PRO A 393 32.96 5.19 -18.26
CA PRO A 393 32.90 6.35 -17.37
C PRO A 393 32.96 7.69 -18.09
N LYS A 394 33.66 7.77 -19.24
CA LYS A 394 33.86 9.04 -19.95
C LYS A 394 32.57 9.51 -20.60
N THR A 395 31.95 8.64 -21.39
CA THR A 395 30.66 8.92 -22.04
C THR A 395 29.57 9.15 -21.01
N PHE A 396 29.52 8.34 -19.94
CA PHE A 396 28.53 8.52 -18.89
C PHE A 396 28.62 9.89 -18.20
N ARG A 397 29.83 10.38 -17.90
CA ARG A 397 30.02 11.74 -17.34
C ARG A 397 29.55 12.83 -18.30
N MET A 398 29.90 12.73 -19.59
CA MET A 398 29.47 13.70 -20.61
C MET A 398 27.94 13.73 -20.74
N ASP A 399 27.28 12.57 -20.65
CA ASP A 399 25.83 12.49 -20.65
C ASP A 399 25.23 13.12 -19.39
N MET A 400 25.81 12.85 -18.21
CA MET A 400 25.32 13.43 -16.95
C MET A 400 25.44 14.95 -16.93
N GLU A 401 26.54 15.51 -17.41
CA GLU A 401 26.72 16.96 -17.52
C GLU A 401 25.61 17.61 -18.38
N LYS A 402 25.32 17.03 -19.55
CA LYS A 402 24.26 17.52 -20.46
C LYS A 402 22.85 17.35 -19.88
N GLN A 403 22.62 16.27 -19.15
CA GLN A 403 21.30 15.84 -18.69
C GLN A 403 20.93 16.34 -17.28
N TRP A 404 21.90 16.82 -16.50
CA TRP A 404 21.77 17.13 -15.07
C TRP A 404 20.54 18.00 -14.76
N GLN A 405 20.44 19.16 -15.41
CA GLN A 405 19.34 20.11 -15.20
C GLN A 405 18.20 19.90 -16.19
N THR A 406 18.47 19.40 -17.39
CA THR A 406 17.48 19.28 -18.48
C THR A 406 16.60 18.05 -18.33
N VAL A 407 17.17 16.89 -17.98
CA VAL A 407 16.48 15.60 -17.83
C VAL A 407 16.16 15.32 -16.37
N TYR A 408 17.15 15.42 -15.49
CA TYR A 408 16.95 15.07 -14.07
C TYR A 408 16.37 16.22 -13.24
N LYS A 409 16.34 17.44 -13.79
CA LYS A 409 15.76 18.64 -13.16
C LYS A 409 16.41 18.97 -11.80
N PHE A 410 17.67 18.61 -11.61
CA PHE A 410 18.42 19.02 -10.43
C PHE A 410 18.65 20.53 -10.47
N LYS A 411 18.53 21.18 -9.29
CA LYS A 411 18.53 22.65 -9.21
C LYS A 411 19.94 23.25 -9.28
N ASN A 412 20.94 22.54 -8.79
CA ASN A 412 22.35 22.92 -8.85
C ASN A 412 22.96 22.63 -10.23
N THR A 413 24.10 23.27 -10.49
CA THR A 413 24.96 22.94 -11.62
C THR A 413 25.66 21.60 -11.40
N PHE A 414 26.05 20.97 -12.51
CA PHE A 414 26.86 19.76 -12.49
C PHE A 414 28.27 20.08 -11.98
N ASP A 415 28.72 19.36 -10.96
CA ASP A 415 30.05 19.46 -10.39
C ASP A 415 30.47 18.10 -9.84
N LEU A 416 31.59 17.58 -10.33
CA LEU A 416 32.14 16.29 -9.96
C LEU A 416 32.64 16.24 -8.51
N GLN A 417 33.18 17.34 -7.98
CA GLN A 417 33.79 17.37 -6.64
C GLN A 417 32.78 17.66 -5.53
N LYS A 418 31.60 18.13 -5.90
CA LYS A 418 30.54 18.43 -4.94
C LYS A 418 30.01 17.15 -4.28
N PRO A 419 29.79 17.15 -2.95
CA PRO A 419 28.99 16.14 -2.27
C PRO A 419 27.58 16.03 -2.86
N VAL A 420 27.17 14.80 -3.16
CA VAL A 420 25.83 14.53 -3.68
C VAL A 420 24.80 14.70 -2.57
N ASN A 421 23.66 15.32 -2.87
CA ASN A 421 22.53 15.32 -1.94
C ASN A 421 21.71 14.01 -2.06
N ARG A 422 20.88 13.75 -1.05
CA ARG A 422 20.08 12.52 -0.97
C ARG A 422 19.11 12.36 -2.15
N ARG A 423 18.58 13.45 -2.70
CA ARG A 423 17.72 13.43 -3.90
C ARG A 423 18.49 13.00 -5.15
N GLU A 424 19.62 13.63 -5.42
CA GLU A 424 20.50 13.32 -6.55
C GLU A 424 20.94 11.86 -6.48
N PHE A 425 21.39 11.41 -5.30
CA PHE A 425 21.75 10.02 -5.07
C PHE A 425 20.58 9.08 -5.34
N ALA A 426 19.40 9.35 -4.75
CA ALA A 426 18.25 8.48 -4.93
C ALA A 426 17.81 8.38 -6.40
N VAL A 427 17.74 9.51 -7.11
CA VAL A 427 17.33 9.52 -8.52
C VAL A 427 18.31 8.74 -9.40
N LEU A 428 19.62 9.00 -9.25
CA LEU A 428 20.63 8.36 -10.10
C LEU A 428 20.85 6.89 -9.72
N ALA A 429 20.94 6.56 -8.43
CA ALA A 429 21.06 5.18 -7.97
C ALA A 429 19.84 4.35 -8.39
N ASN A 430 18.62 4.90 -8.25
CA ASN A 430 17.41 4.19 -8.67
C ASN A 430 17.40 3.92 -10.17
N LYS A 431 17.81 4.90 -10.98
CA LYS A 431 17.81 4.77 -12.44
C LYS A 431 18.87 3.79 -12.96
N PHE A 432 20.09 3.87 -12.43
CA PHE A 432 21.24 3.19 -13.03
C PHE A 432 21.65 1.90 -12.32
N LEU A 433 21.34 1.77 -11.02
CA LEU A 433 21.62 0.56 -10.24
C LEU A 433 20.36 -0.28 -10.00
N ASN A 434 19.19 0.38 -9.95
CA ASN A 434 17.89 -0.22 -9.67
C ASN A 434 17.88 -1.14 -8.42
N PRO A 435 18.33 -0.64 -7.25
CA PRO A 435 18.44 -1.45 -6.03
C PRO A 435 17.07 -1.96 -5.56
N PHE A 436 15.98 -1.26 -5.89
CA PHE A 436 14.63 -1.67 -5.54
C PHE A 436 14.19 -2.95 -6.25
N ALA A 437 14.77 -3.28 -7.40
CA ALA A 437 14.50 -4.55 -8.08
C ALA A 437 15.13 -5.76 -7.39
N ARG A 438 16.04 -5.56 -6.42
CA ARG A 438 16.60 -6.65 -5.63
C ARG A 438 15.51 -7.26 -4.76
N TYR A 439 15.52 -8.59 -4.73
CA TYR A 439 14.48 -9.36 -4.08
C TYR A 439 14.61 -9.28 -2.56
N VAL A 440 13.46 -9.22 -1.91
CA VAL A 440 13.35 -9.28 -0.45
C VAL A 440 12.31 -10.31 -0.07
N ASP A 441 12.59 -11.09 0.96
CA ASP A 441 11.57 -11.96 1.55
C ASP A 441 10.56 -11.16 2.39
N ILE A 442 9.59 -11.85 2.99
CA ILE A 442 8.53 -11.22 3.79
C ILE A 442 9.05 -10.50 5.05
N THR A 443 10.24 -10.90 5.53
CA THR A 443 10.93 -10.27 6.68
C THR A 443 11.73 -9.03 6.28
N GLY A 444 11.84 -8.75 4.97
CA GLY A 444 12.63 -7.66 4.43
C GLY A 444 14.12 -7.98 4.25
N LYS A 445 14.53 -9.24 4.48
CA LYS A 445 15.91 -9.66 4.21
C LYS A 445 16.15 -9.68 2.71
N LEU A 446 17.30 -9.17 2.27
CA LEU A 446 17.72 -9.25 0.87
C LEU A 446 18.06 -10.70 0.52
N ILE A 447 17.59 -11.13 -0.64
CA ILE A 447 17.86 -12.46 -1.19
C ILE A 447 18.60 -12.25 -2.51
N ASN A 448 19.89 -12.61 -2.50
CA ASN A 448 20.80 -12.48 -3.64
C ASN A 448 20.61 -13.59 -4.67
#